data_AF-A0A2A2ERJ3-F1
#
_entry.id   AF-A0A2A2ERJ3-F1
#
_cell.length_a   1.000
_cell.length_b   1.000
_cell.length_c   1.000
_cell.angle_alpha   90.00
_cell.angle_beta   90.00
_cell.angle_gamma   90.00
#
_symmetry.space_group_name_H-M   'P 1'
#
loop_
_entity.id
_entity.type
_entity.pdbx_description
1 polymer ?
#
loop_
_entity_poly.entity_id
_entity_poly.type
_entity_poly.pdbx_seq_one_letter_code
_entity_poly.pdbx_strand_id
1 'polypeptide(L)' 'MNNENGNDAEWQAALDWLMRMHDGELDDAGHRELHAWLAASPTHRDAFREAERLWTLTGLLPPKDK' A
#
# COMPACT_ATOMS: atom_id res chain seq x y z
N MET A 1 25.91 0.83 1.59
CA MET A 1 25.00 -0.31 1.77
C MET A 1 23.83 -0.05 0.83
N ASN A 2 23.77 -0.62 -0.37
CA ASN A 2 22.77 -0.19 -1.37
C ASN A 2 22.08 -1.40 -1.99
N ASN A 3 21.19 -2.01 -1.24
CA ASN A 3 20.12 -2.86 -1.78
C ASN A 3 18.75 -2.21 -1.51
N GLU A 4 18.69 -0.87 -1.61
CA GLU A 4 17.52 -0.06 -1.25
C GLU A 4 16.55 0.12 -2.43
N ASN A 5 17.03 0.07 -3.67
CA ASN A 5 16.22 0.42 -4.86
C ASN A 5 14.97 -0.46 -5.10
N GLY A 6 15.00 -1.73 -4.68
CA GLY A 6 13.86 -2.64 -4.86
C GLY A 6 12.77 -2.41 -3.82
N ASN A 7 13.14 -2.19 -2.56
CA ASN A 7 12.18 -1.98 -1.49
C ASN A 7 11.56 -0.59 -1.56
N ASP A 8 12.34 0.44 -1.94
CA ASP A 8 11.81 1.79 -2.17
C ASP A 8 10.77 1.84 -3.30
N ALA A 9 10.96 1.09 -4.39
CA ALA A 9 9.99 1.04 -5.48
C ALA A 9 8.66 0.41 -5.04
N GLU A 10 8.73 -0.70 -4.30
CA GLU A 10 7.54 -1.38 -3.77
C GLU A 10 6.84 -0.56 -2.69
N TRP A 11 7.61 0.16 -1.87
CA TRP A 11 7.09 1.13 -0.91
C TRP A 11 6.35 2.27 -1.59
N GLN A 12 6.94 2.84 -2.63
CA GLN A 12 6.33 3.94 -3.37
C GLN A 12 5.03 3.49 -4.05
N ALA A 13 5.00 2.27 -4.60
CA ALA A 13 3.80 1.65 -5.14
C ALA A 13 2.72 1.43 -4.08
N ALA A 14 3.10 0.97 -2.88
CA ALA A 14 2.18 0.82 -1.76
C ALA A 14 1.50 2.15 -1.36
N LEU A 15 2.28 3.24 -1.27
CA LEU A 15 1.73 4.57 -0.98
C LEU A 15 0.80 5.06 -2.08
N ASP A 16 1.13 4.81 -3.35
CA ASP A 16 0.27 5.16 -4.49
C ASP A 16 -1.11 4.49 -4.39
N TRP A 17 -1.13 3.19 -4.05
CA TRP A 17 -2.37 2.46 -3.79
C TRP A 17 -3.19 3.05 -2.64
N LEU A 18 -2.53 3.45 -1.54
CA LEU A 18 -3.22 4.07 -0.40
C LEU A 18 -3.78 5.45 -0.74
N MET A 19 -3.05 6.25 -1.51
CA MET A 19 -3.53 7.54 -2.00
C MET A 19 -4.76 7.37 -2.88
N ARG A 20 -4.74 6.46 -3.86
CA ARG A 20 -5.91 6.17 -4.72
C ARG A 20 -7.13 5.69 -3.92
N MET A 21 -6.90 4.84 -2.91
CA MET A 21 -7.98 4.37 -2.01
C MET A 21 -8.58 5.51 -1.20
N HIS A 22 -7.75 6.47 -0.77
CA HIS A 22 -8.18 7.62 0.00
C HIS A 22 -8.87 8.70 -0.85
N ASP A 23 -8.38 8.94 -2.07
CA ASP A 23 -8.98 9.89 -3.02
C ASP A 23 -10.37 9.41 -3.52
N GLY A 24 -10.68 8.13 -3.32
CA GLY A 24 -11.94 7.53 -3.75
C GLY A 24 -11.93 7.09 -5.22
N GLU A 25 -10.76 7.10 -5.86
CA GLU A 25 -10.54 6.68 -7.26
C GLU A 25 -10.33 5.15 -7.39
N LEU A 26 -10.40 4.41 -6.29
CA LEU A 26 -10.19 2.97 -6.30
C LEU A 26 -11.51 2.20 -6.47
N ASP A 27 -11.85 1.92 -7.73
CA ASP A 27 -12.98 1.04 -8.09
C ASP A 27 -12.70 -0.45 -7.82
N ASP A 28 -13.70 -1.32 -7.99
CA ASP A 28 -13.58 -2.79 -7.92
C ASP A 28 -12.49 -3.37 -8.82
N ALA A 29 -12.14 -2.68 -9.92
CA ALA A 29 -11.01 -3.04 -10.76
C ALA A 29 -9.66 -2.79 -10.06
N GLY A 30 -9.50 -1.60 -9.46
CA GLY A 30 -8.30 -1.23 -8.72
C GLY A 30 -8.07 -2.11 -7.48
N HIS A 31 -9.15 -2.51 -6.80
CA HIS A 31 -9.07 -3.49 -5.71
C HIS A 31 -8.51 -4.84 -6.19
N ARG A 32 -8.93 -5.33 -7.36
CA ARG A 32 -8.42 -6.59 -7.93
C ARG A 32 -6.96 -6.48 -8.35
N GLU A 33 -6.54 -5.34 -8.90
CA GLU A 33 -5.14 -5.08 -9.28
C GLU A 33 -4.24 -5.00 -8.04
N LEU A 34 -4.68 -4.32 -6.98
CA LEU A 34 -3.98 -4.29 -5.69
C LEU A 34 -3.79 -5.71 -5.14
N HIS A 35 -4.86 -6.52 -5.12
CA HIS A 35 -4.78 -7.91 -4.68
C HIS A 35 -3.81 -8.75 -5.51
N ALA A 36 -3.77 -8.54 -6.83
CA ALA A 36 -2.83 -9.23 -7.71
C ALA A 36 -1.38 -8.80 -7.45
N TRP A 37 -1.13 -7.50 -7.24
CA TRP A 37 0.19 -6.98 -6.91
C TRP A 37 0.70 -7.48 -5.56
N LEU A 38 -0.16 -7.54 -4.53
CA LEU A 38 0.16 -8.12 -3.23
C LEU A 38 0.45 -9.63 -3.30
N ALA A 39 -0.20 -10.34 -4.22
CA ALA A 39 0.00 -11.78 -4.44
C ALA A 39 1.27 -12.09 -5.25
N ALA A 40 1.80 -11.12 -5.99
CA ALA A 40 2.99 -11.31 -6.83
C ALA A 40 4.25 -11.56 -6.01
N SER A 41 4.44 -10.86 -4.89
CA SER A 41 5.62 -11.01 -4.03
C SER A 41 5.32 -10.75 -2.56
N PRO A 42 5.95 -11.48 -1.63
CA PRO A 42 5.83 -11.20 -0.20
C PRO A 42 6.39 -9.83 0.20
N THR A 43 7.39 -9.30 -0.53
CA THR A 43 7.96 -7.96 -0.32
C THR A 43 6.93 -6.84 -0.55
N HIS A 44 6.09 -6.98 -1.58
CA HIS A 44 5.03 -6.00 -1.89
C HIS A 44 4.04 -5.91 -0.73
N ARG A 45 3.72 -7.07 -0.15
CA ARG A 45 2.81 -7.19 0.98
C ARG A 45 3.38 -6.61 2.27
N ASP A 46 4.70 -6.73 2.48
CA ASP A 46 5.38 -6.13 3.63
C ASP A 46 5.41 -4.59 3.51
N ALA A 47 5.80 -4.08 2.33
CA ALA A 47 5.79 -2.65 2.01
C ALA A 47 4.39 -2.03 2.15
N PHE A 48 3.34 -2.71 1.67
CA PHE A 48 1.96 -2.26 1.81
C PHE A 48 1.50 -2.17 3.26
N ARG A 49 1.85 -3.18 4.08
CA ARG A 49 1.54 -3.18 5.51
C ARG A 49 2.24 -2.05 6.26
N GLU A 50 3.49 -1.77 5.91
CA GLU A 50 4.24 -0.69 6.55
C GLU A 50 3.68 0.68 6.15
N ALA A 51 3.35 0.86 4.87
CA ALA A 51 2.66 2.04 4.37
C ALA A 51 1.29 2.22 5.06
N GLU A 52 0.46 1.18 5.17
CA GLU A 52 -0.84 1.22 5.87
C GLU A 52 -0.68 1.64 7.34
N ARG A 53 0.32 1.09 8.03
CA ARG A 53 0.60 1.41 9.42
C ARG A 53 0.98 2.88 9.58
N LEU A 54 1.87 3.39 8.74
CA LEU A 54 2.26 4.79 8.75
C LEU A 54 1.07 5.70 8.42
N TRP A 55 0.26 5.33 7.43
CA TRP A 55 -0.95 6.07 7.04
C TRP A 55 -2.03 6.10 8.13
N THR A 56 -2.10 5.05 8.94
CA THR A 56 -2.95 4.99 10.13
C THR A 56 -2.40 5.89 11.24
N LEU A 57 -1.08 5.87 11.47
CA LEU A 57 -0.43 6.70 12.49
C LEU A 57 -0.50 8.20 12.19
N THR A 58 -0.51 8.60 10.92
CA THR A 58 -0.72 10.00 10.51
C THR A 58 -2.17 10.47 10.70
N GLY A 59 -3.10 9.57 11.02
CA GLY A 59 -4.52 9.91 11.23
C GLY A 59 -5.30 10.16 9.95
N LEU A 60 -4.76 9.77 8.79
CA LEU A 60 -5.43 9.87 7.48
C LEU A 60 -6.37 8.69 7.20
N LEU A 61 -6.36 7.66 8.04
CA LEU A 61 -7.39 6.62 8.09
C LEU A 61 -8.07 6.68 9.45
N PRO A 62 -9.41 6.75 9.54
CA PRO A 62 -10.07 6.36 10.77
C PRO A 62 -9.69 4.90 11.05
N PRO A 63 -9.38 4.55 12.32
CA PRO A 63 -9.13 3.15 12.66
C PRO A 63 -10.34 2.33 12.21
N LYS A 64 -10.10 1.26 11.44
CA LYS A 64 -11.12 0.25 11.18
C LYS A 64 -11.40 -0.47 12.50
N ASP A 65 -12.28 0.11 13.31
CA ASP A 65 -12.86 -0.55 14.47
C ASP A 65 -13.82 -1.65 14.00
N LYS A 66 -13.41 -2.89 14.33
CA LYS A 66 -14.14 -4.17 14.52
C LYS A 66 -15.45 -4.45 13.78
#